data_AF-A0A523JQB6-F1
#
_entry.id   AF-A0A523JQB6-F1
#
_cell.length_a   1.000
_cell.length_b   1.000
_cell.length_c   1.000
_cell.angle_alpha   90.00
_cell.angle_beta   90.00
_cell.angle_gamma   90.00
#
_symmetry.space_group_name_H-M   'P 1'
#
loop_
_entity.id
_entity.type
_entity.pdbx_description
1 polymer ?
#
loop_
_entity_poly.entity_id
_entity_poly.type
_entity_poly.pdbx_seq_one_letter_code
_entity_poly.pdbx_strand_id
1 'polypeptide(L)'
;MSIFVLQDHGGGRFSLSGRMTFDTAGQILRESEIPFEEHTRIEVDLSGVDETDSAGLALLLEWITWANHTVREIRFTDMPEKISAIARTTEVEHLLRRGERWAGFIDAPGP
;
A
#
# COMPACT_ATOMS: atom_id res chain seq x y z
N MET A 1 10.17 3.31 -20.75
CA MET A 1 9.30 2.15 -20.47
C MET A 1 9.19 2.09 -18.95
N SER A 2 8.03 2.40 -18.39
CA SER A 2 7.87 2.42 -16.93
C SER A 2 8.07 1.01 -16.41
N ILE A 3 8.92 0.89 -15.40
CA ILE A 3 9.32 -0.39 -14.78
C ILE A 3 8.35 -0.81 -13.65
N PHE A 4 7.29 -0.03 -13.47
CA PHE A 4 6.12 -0.31 -12.65
C PHE A 4 4.86 0.25 -13.34
N VAL A 5 3.69 -0.23 -12.92
CA VAL A 5 2.38 0.29 -13.31
C VAL A 5 1.49 0.34 -12.07
N LEU A 6 0.96 1.53 -11.77
CA LEU A 6 -0.12 1.73 -10.80
C LEU A 6 -1.43 1.89 -11.58
N GLN A 7 -2.38 1.00 -11.33
CA GLN A 7 -3.69 1.02 -12.00
C GLN A 7 -4.81 1.23 -10.98
N ASP A 8 -5.70 2.17 -11.28
CA ASP A 8 -6.95 2.40 -10.55
C ASP A 8 -8.08 1.56 -11.14
N HIS A 9 -8.73 0.76 -10.30
CA HIS A 9 -9.91 -0.05 -10.65
C HIS A 9 -11.23 0.55 -10.15
N GLY A 10 -11.16 1.76 -9.57
CA GLY A 10 -12.28 2.52 -9.03
C GLY A 10 -12.74 2.05 -7.66
N GLY A 11 -13.36 2.96 -6.92
CA GLY A 11 -13.91 2.70 -5.59
C GLY A 11 -12.82 2.39 -4.56
N GLY A 12 -11.64 3.01 -4.67
CA GLY A 12 -10.53 2.82 -3.75
C GLY A 12 -9.72 1.55 -3.96
N ARG A 13 -9.93 0.81 -5.06
CA ARG A 13 -9.15 -0.40 -5.38
C ARG A 13 -8.08 -0.10 -6.41
N PHE A 14 -6.85 -0.45 -6.08
CA PHE A 14 -5.67 -0.24 -6.91
C PHE A 14 -4.92 -1.55 -7.09
N SER A 15 -4.18 -1.67 -8.19
CA SER A 15 -3.18 -2.73 -8.36
C SER A 15 -1.83 -2.10 -8.70
N LEU A 16 -0.79 -2.54 -8.00
CA LEU A 16 0.59 -2.21 -8.32
C LEU A 16 1.25 -3.43 -8.94
N SER A 17 1.89 -3.22 -10.08
CA SER A 17 2.69 -4.24 -10.75
C SER A 17 4.05 -3.71 -11.17
N GLY A 18 5.00 -4.62 -11.38
CA GLY A 18 6.37 -4.26 -11.69
C GLY A 18 7.27 -4.18 -10.46
N ARG A 19 8.34 -3.38 -10.58
CA ARG A 19 9.37 -3.28 -9.55
C ARG A 19 9.01 -2.28 -8.48
N MET A 20 9.20 -2.67 -7.22
CA MET A 20 9.04 -1.85 -6.02
C MET A 20 10.37 -1.75 -5.27
N THR A 21 11.34 -1.07 -5.89
CA THR A 21 12.72 -0.93 -5.42
C THR A 21 13.08 0.53 -5.18
N PHE A 22 14.33 0.80 -4.76
CA PHE A 22 14.82 2.18 -4.57
C PHE A 22 14.62 3.07 -5.82
N ASP A 23 14.73 2.49 -7.02
CA ASP A 23 14.56 3.21 -8.29
C ASP A 23 13.11 3.66 -8.55
N THR A 24 12.12 2.91 -8.04
CA THR A 24 10.69 3.12 -8.35
C THR A 24 9.88 3.66 -7.19
N ALA A 25 10.25 3.34 -5.94
CA ALA A 25 9.46 3.65 -4.76
C ALA A 25 9.09 5.14 -4.66
N GLY A 26 10.05 6.03 -4.93
CA GLY A 26 9.79 7.48 -4.91
C GLY A 26 8.87 7.96 -6.03
N GLN A 27 8.87 7.29 -7.19
CA GLN A 27 7.95 7.62 -8.28
C GLN A 27 6.54 7.08 -7.99
N ILE A 28 6.45 5.84 -7.51
CA ILE A 28 5.19 5.20 -7.09
C ILE A 28 4.48 6.06 -6.04
N LEU A 29 5.20 6.55 -5.02
CA LEU A 29 4.62 7.41 -3.98
C LEU A 29 3.95 8.65 -4.57
N ARG A 30 4.64 9.36 -5.48
CA ARG A 30 4.11 10.57 -6.12
C ARG A 30 2.93 10.29 -7.04
N GLU A 31 2.99 9.19 -7.80
CA GLU A 31 1.89 8.81 -8.69
C GLU A 31 0.65 8.34 -7.92
N SER A 32 0.83 7.80 -6.71
CA SER A 32 -0.28 7.37 -5.85
C SER A 32 -0.98 8.50 -5.10
N GLU A 33 -0.35 9.67 -4.95
CA GLU A 33 -0.84 10.75 -4.06
C GLU A 33 -2.25 11.24 -4.44
N ILE A 34 -2.40 11.74 -5.67
CA ILE A 34 -3.69 12.24 -6.18
C ILE A 34 -4.78 11.15 -6.16
N PRO A 35 -4.60 9.96 -6.75
CA PRO A 35 -5.66 8.96 -6.78
C PRO A 35 -6.01 8.41 -5.39
N PHE A 36 -5.06 8.34 -4.46
CA PHE A 36 -5.35 7.91 -3.09
C PHE A 36 -6.11 8.99 -2.31
N GLU A 37 -5.84 10.28 -2.57
CA GLU A 37 -6.55 11.38 -1.91
C GLU A 37 -8.06 11.37 -2.16
N GLU A 38 -8.50 10.86 -3.31
CA GLU A 38 -9.92 10.76 -3.69
C GLU A 38 -10.69 9.68 -2.91
N HIS A 39 -10.00 8.87 -2.10
CA HIS A 39 -10.61 7.73 -1.39
C HIS A 39 -10.30 7.75 0.10
N THR A 40 -11.33 7.41 0.90
CA THR A 40 -11.20 7.23 2.35
C THR A 40 -10.79 5.82 2.74
N ARG A 41 -11.04 4.84 1.86
CA ARG A 41 -10.65 3.44 2.00
C ARG A 41 -9.90 3.02 0.74
N ILE A 42 -8.67 2.54 0.93
CA ILE A 42 -7.75 2.20 -0.14
C ILE A 42 -7.35 0.74 0.02
N GLU A 43 -7.47 -0.03 -1.05
CA GLU A 43 -6.99 -1.40 -1.15
C GLU A 43 -6.00 -1.48 -2.30
N VAL A 44 -4.80 -1.98 -2.03
CA VAL A 44 -3.74 -2.10 -3.03
C VAL A 44 -3.36 -3.57 -3.19
N ASP A 45 -3.64 -4.11 -4.37
CA ASP A 45 -3.19 -5.42 -4.80
C ASP A 45 -1.72 -5.37 -5.20
N LEU A 46 -0.91 -6.23 -4.58
CA LEU A 46 0.53 -6.34 -4.85
C LEU A 46 0.89 -7.64 -5.60
N SER A 47 -0.09 -8.38 -6.12
CA SER A 47 0.13 -9.65 -6.81
C SER A 47 0.98 -9.50 -8.08
N GLY A 48 0.97 -8.31 -8.68
CA GLY A 48 1.75 -7.98 -9.87
C GLY A 48 3.19 -7.52 -9.59
N VAL A 49 3.63 -7.46 -8.33
CA VAL A 49 4.99 -7.02 -7.97
C VAL A 49 5.99 -8.16 -8.15
N ASP A 50 6.88 -8.04 -9.13
CA ASP A 50 7.89 -9.06 -9.45
C ASP A 50 9.22 -8.88 -8.69
N GLU A 51 9.58 -7.64 -8.35
CA GLU A 51 10.82 -7.33 -7.64
C GLU A 51 10.58 -6.31 -6.54
N THR A 52 11.15 -6.54 -5.35
CA THR A 52 11.05 -5.62 -4.21
C THR A 52 12.32 -5.67 -3.36
N ASP A 53 12.61 -4.59 -2.64
CA ASP A 53 13.69 -4.49 -1.66
C ASP A 53 13.22 -3.74 -0.39
N SER A 54 14.15 -3.22 0.40
CA SER A 54 13.84 -2.45 1.61
C SER A 54 13.13 -1.12 1.33
N ALA A 55 13.34 -0.51 0.16
CA ALA A 55 12.62 0.71 -0.23
C ALA A 55 11.16 0.41 -0.58
N GLY A 56 10.88 -0.78 -1.11
CA GLY A 56 9.50 -1.24 -1.28
C GLY A 56 8.77 -1.37 0.06
N LEU A 57 9.41 -1.93 1.07
CA LEU A 57 8.85 -1.94 2.43
C LEU A 57 8.66 -0.51 2.99
N ALA A 58 9.65 0.37 2.80
CA ALA A 58 9.55 1.76 3.23
C ALA A 58 8.37 2.48 2.56
N LEU A 59 8.12 2.24 1.27
CA LEU A 59 6.96 2.78 0.56
C LEU A 59 5.64 2.37 1.21
N LEU A 60 5.48 1.09 1.57
CA LEU A 60 4.28 0.62 2.26
C LEU A 60 4.09 1.31 3.62
N LEU A 61 5.17 1.51 4.37
CA LEU A 61 5.13 2.21 5.66
C LEU A 61 4.79 3.69 5.50
N GLU A 62 5.30 4.35 4.46
CA GLU A 62 4.95 5.73 4.13
C GLU A 62 3.47 5.85 3.77
N TRP A 63 2.93 4.93 2.97
CA TRP A 63 1.50 4.87 2.67
C TRP A 63 0.64 4.69 3.92
N ILE A 64 1.03 3.80 4.84
CA ILE A 64 0.34 3.64 6.13
C ILE A 64 0.42 4.92 6.96
N THR A 65 1.58 5.57 6.99
CA THR A 65 1.81 6.80 7.75
C THR A 65 0.94 7.94 7.19
N TRP A 66 0.95 8.12 5.88
CA TRP A 66 0.11 9.10 5.18
C TRP A 66 -1.38 8.84 5.40
N ALA A 67 -1.84 7.59 5.26
CA ALA A 67 -3.24 7.25 5.47
C ALA A 67 -3.69 7.56 6.92
N ASN A 68 -2.87 7.19 7.91
CA ASN A 68 -3.13 7.52 9.31
C ASN A 68 -3.18 9.04 9.57
N HIS A 69 -2.26 9.80 8.99
CA HIS A 69 -2.18 11.27 9.15
C HIS A 69 -3.35 11.98 8.49
N THR A 70 -3.92 11.40 7.44
CA THR A 70 -5.00 11.99 6.65
C THR A 70 -6.38 11.40 6.94
N VAL A 71 -6.51 10.60 8.02
CA VAL A 71 -7.76 9.96 8.46
C VAL A 71 -8.35 9.05 7.36
N ARG A 72 -7.50 8.23 6.76
CA ARG A 72 -7.84 7.25 5.72
C ARG A 72 -7.43 5.84 6.15
N GLU A 73 -8.06 4.86 5.54
CA GLU A 73 -7.74 3.45 5.71
C GLU A 73 -6.99 2.95 4.47
N ILE A 74 -5.92 2.19 4.68
CA ILE A 74 -5.19 1.51 3.61
C ILE A 74 -4.90 0.07 3.98
N ARG A 75 -5.15 -0.83 3.02
CA ARG A 75 -4.89 -2.26 3.12
C ARG A 75 -4.12 -2.76 1.90
N PHE A 76 -3.29 -3.76 2.13
CA PHE A 76 -2.53 -4.44 1.09
C PHE A 76 -3.04 -5.89 0.93
N THR A 77 -3.26 -6.32 -0.31
CA THR A 77 -3.56 -7.71 -0.65
C THR A 77 -2.41 -8.34 -1.43
N ASP A 78 -2.33 -9.67 -1.40
CA ASP A 78 -1.34 -10.46 -2.15
C ASP A 78 0.11 -9.98 -1.98
N MET A 79 0.48 -9.71 -0.71
CA MET A 79 1.80 -9.23 -0.32
C MET A 79 2.91 -10.20 -0.74
N PRO A 80 3.91 -9.75 -1.53
CA PRO A 80 5.06 -10.58 -1.89
C PRO A 80 5.82 -11.10 -0.67
N GLU A 81 6.18 -12.38 -0.65
CA GLU A 81 6.87 -13.03 0.47
C GLU A 81 8.16 -12.30 0.88
N LYS A 82 8.87 -11.72 -0.10
CA LYS A 82 10.10 -10.96 0.14
C LYS A 82 9.88 -9.73 1.02
N ILE A 83 8.74 -9.05 0.89
CA ILE A 83 8.38 -7.92 1.77
C ILE A 83 8.13 -8.41 3.18
N SER A 84 7.37 -9.49 3.34
CA SER A 84 7.12 -10.11 4.64
C SER A 84 8.43 -10.56 5.30
N ALA A 85 9.37 -11.11 4.53
CA ALA A 85 10.69 -11.48 5.02
C ALA A 85 11.49 -10.26 5.53
N ILE A 86 11.56 -9.18 4.74
CA ILE A 86 12.25 -7.95 5.15
C ILE A 86 11.60 -7.35 6.40
N ALA A 87 10.26 -7.27 6.45
CA ALA A 87 9.52 -6.71 7.57
C ALA A 87 9.73 -7.47 8.88
N ARG A 88 9.92 -8.79 8.80
CA ARG A 88 10.28 -9.63 9.96
C ARG A 88 11.69 -9.36 10.44
N THR A 89 12.65 -9.25 9.53
CA THR A 89 14.05 -8.97 9.87
C THR A 89 14.24 -7.57 10.46
N THR A 90 13.43 -6.60 10.05
CA THR A 90 13.48 -5.22 10.54
C THR A 90 12.53 -4.95 11.71
N GLU A 91 11.85 -5.98 12.22
CA GLU A 91 10.87 -5.90 13.32
C GLU A 91 9.68 -4.96 13.06
N VAL A 92 9.42 -4.54 11.81
CA VAL A 92 8.33 -3.61 11.45
C VAL A 92 7.06 -4.30 10.93
N GLU A 93 7.02 -5.64 10.91
CA GLU A 93 5.83 -6.42 10.50
C GLU A 93 4.54 -5.97 11.21
N HIS A 94 4.64 -5.56 12.48
CA HIS A 94 3.52 -5.06 13.26
C HIS A 94 2.98 -3.70 12.77
N LEU A 95 3.81 -2.87 12.11
CA LEU A 95 3.40 -1.60 11.53
C LEU A 95 2.54 -1.80 10.28
N LEU A 96 2.81 -2.85 9.51
CA LEU A 96 1.99 -3.23 8.35
C LEU A 96 0.54 -3.55 8.73
N ARG A 97 0.32 -4.07 9.94
CA ARG A 97 -1.02 -4.35 10.50
C ARG A 97 -1.71 -3.12 11.10
N ARG A 98 -0.98 -2.01 11.30
CA ARG A 98 -1.52 -0.80 11.96
C ARG A 98 -2.46 -0.01 11.04
N GLY A 99 -2.28 -0.10 9.72
CA GLY A 99 -3.19 0.49 8.72
C GLY A 99 -4.60 -0.11 8.75
N GLU A 100 -4.78 -1.31 9.32
CA GLU A 100 -6.07 -2.02 9.38
C GLU A 100 -6.96 -1.58 10.58
N ARG A 101 -6.47 -0.71 11.47
CA ARG A 101 -7.02 -0.55 12.84
C ARG A 101 -8.34 0.24 12.97
N TRP A 102 -9.00 0.67 11.88
CA TRP A 102 -10.36 1.26 11.96
C TRP A 102 -11.50 0.36 11.48
N ALA A 103 -11.22 -0.86 10.99
CA ALA A 103 -12.24 -1.81 10.54
C ALA A 103 -13.18 -2.34 11.65
N GLY A 104 -12.95 -1.97 12.91
CA GLY A 104 -13.73 -2.48 14.06
C GLY A 104 -14.99 -1.69 14.44
N PHE A 105 -15.28 -0.53 13.84
CA PHE A 105 -16.35 0.36 14.35
C PHE A 105 -17.37 0.87 13.33
N ILE A 106 -17.35 0.42 12.07
CA ILE A 106 -18.37 0.84 11.09
C ILE A 106 -18.78 -0.33 10.18
N ASP A 107 -19.41 -1.31 10.80
CA ASP A 107 -20.56 -1.96 10.19
C ASP A 107 -21.67 -0.91 10.18
N ALA A 108 -21.67 -0.06 9.14
CA ALA A 108 -22.84 0.78 8.89
C ALA A 108 -23.90 -0.15 8.31
N PRO A 109 -25.09 -0.30 8.94
CA PRO A 109 -26.17 -1.03 8.29
C PRO A 109 -26.47 -0.30 6.98
N GLY A 110 -26.49 -1.07 5.88
CA GLY A 110 -26.97 -0.56 4.60
C GLY A 110 -28.39 0.01 4.73
N PRO A 111 -28.79 0.91 3.81
CA PRO A 111 -30.10 1.56 3.85
C PRO A 111 -31.27 0.56 3.85
#